data_AF-A0A915E3N0-F1
#
_entry.id   AF-A0A915E3N0-F1
#
_cell.length_a   1.000
_cell.length_b   1.000
_cell.length_c   1.000
_cell.angle_alpha   90.00
_cell.angle_beta   90.00
_cell.angle_gamma   90.00
#
_symmetry.space_group_name_H-M   'P 1'
#
loop_
_entity.id
_entity.type
_entity.pdbx_description
1 polymer ?
#
loop_
_entity_poly.entity_id
_entity_poly.type
_entity_poly.pdbx_seq_one_letter_code
_entity_poly.pdbx_strand_id
1 'polypeptide(L)'
;MERNDSKPRAINISQKKNISRLWSDNTMSLLMTETSVVLSNRALVWLKLNKPKNACIDASAALEIEDNLKIAFRRANAFFQLKLYNQAGLILFSVIK
;
A
#
# COMPACT_ATOMS: atom_id res chain seq x y z
N MET A 1 35.85 0.53 13.90
CA MET A 1 34.58 -0.24 13.93
C MET A 1 34.02 -0.01 15.32
N GLU A 2 32.89 0.64 15.53
CA GLU A 2 31.55 0.34 15.03
C GLU A 2 30.75 1.64 14.83
N ARG A 3 29.96 1.72 13.75
CA ARG A 3 29.01 2.82 13.54
C ARG A 3 27.72 2.44 14.27
N ASN A 4 27.29 3.33 15.16
CA ASN A 4 26.05 3.30 15.91
C ASN A 4 24.82 3.13 15.00
N ASP A 5 24.32 1.91 14.86
CA ASP A 5 23.04 1.56 14.21
C ASP A 5 21.83 1.82 15.13
N SER A 6 21.80 2.98 15.79
CA SER A 6 20.79 3.34 16.80
C SER A 6 19.52 3.96 16.21
N LYS A 7 19.05 3.52 15.03
CA LYS A 7 17.80 4.02 14.42
C LYS A 7 16.75 3.01 13.90
N PRO A 8 16.82 1.67 14.06
CA PRO A 8 15.76 0.80 13.55
C PRO A 8 14.56 0.60 14.50
N ARG A 9 14.66 0.94 15.80
CA ARG A 9 13.56 0.66 16.77
C ARG A 9 12.48 1.74 16.85
N ALA A 10 12.84 3.03 16.88
CA ALA A 10 11.87 4.13 17.00
C ALA A 10 10.98 4.27 15.75
N ILE A 11 11.57 4.08 14.56
CA ILE A 11 10.86 4.11 13.27
C ILE A 11 9.86 2.94 13.20
N ASN A 12 10.23 1.77 13.71
CA ASN A 12 9.39 0.57 13.69
C ASN A 12 8.18 0.68 14.63
N ILE A 13 8.34 1.20 15.84
CA ILE A 13 7.22 1.37 16.80
C ILE A 13 6.23 2.43 16.30
N SER A 14 6.71 3.58 15.82
CA SER A 14 5.86 4.63 15.26
C SER A 14 5.10 4.14 14.02
N GLN A 15 5.79 3.45 13.10
CA GLN A 15 5.13 2.88 11.93
C GLN A 15 4.13 1.79 12.32
N LYS A 16 4.45 0.90 13.26
CA LYS A 16 3.51 -0.12 13.77
C LYS A 16 2.26 0.49 14.39
N LYS A 17 2.41 1.54 15.21
CA LYS A 17 1.29 2.27 15.83
C LYS A 17 0.40 2.96 14.79
N ASN A 18 1.00 3.51 13.74
CA ASN A 18 0.26 4.10 12.62
C ASN A 18 -0.44 3.03 11.79
N ILE A 19 0.18 1.86 11.60
CA ILE A 19 -0.42 0.72 10.89
C ILE A 19 -1.60 0.15 11.66
N SER A 20 -1.51 -0.01 12.98
CA SER A 20 -2.62 -0.52 13.80
C SER A 20 -3.82 0.41 13.77
N ARG A 21 -3.58 1.74 13.82
CA ARG A 21 -4.64 2.74 13.68
C ARG A 21 -5.26 2.74 12.29
N LEU A 22 -4.43 2.70 11.25
CA LEU A 22 -4.91 2.67 9.87
C LEU A 22 -5.69 1.38 9.57
N TRP A 23 -5.29 0.26 10.17
CA TRP A 23 -6.04 -0.99 10.12
C TRP A 23 -7.37 -0.86 10.85
N SER A 24 -7.39 -0.32 12.08
CA SER A 24 -8.63 -0.17 12.87
C SER A 24 -9.64 0.74 12.17
N ASP A 25 -9.18 1.87 11.64
CA ASP A 25 -10.01 2.84 10.91
C ASP A 25 -10.59 2.19 9.65
N ASN A 26 -9.77 1.40 8.93
CA ASN A 26 -10.21 0.67 7.73
C ASN A 26 -11.19 -0.47 8.07
N THR A 27 -10.96 -1.24 9.13
CA THR A 27 -11.90 -2.29 9.59
C THR A 27 -13.22 -1.73 10.09
N MET A 28 -13.22 -0.55 10.71
CA MET A 28 -14.47 0.15 11.07
C MET A 28 -15.21 0.64 9.81
N SER A 29 -14.48 1.12 8.80
CA SER A 29 -15.07 1.41 7.49
C SER A 29 -15.54 0.15 6.74
N LEU A 30 -14.97 -1.03 7.02
CA LEU A 30 -15.33 -2.31 6.40
C LEU A 30 -16.77 -2.76 6.74
N LEU A 31 -17.30 -2.30 7.88
CA LEU A 31 -18.72 -2.43 8.23
C LEU A 31 -19.63 -1.48 7.45
N MET A 32 -19.06 -0.51 6.73
CA MET A 32 -19.77 0.53 5.98
C MET A 32 -19.19 0.66 4.56
N THR A 33 -19.58 -0.25 3.66
CA THR A 33 -19.30 -0.20 2.20
C THR A 33 -17.83 -0.26 1.76
N GLU A 34 -17.49 -1.28 0.95
CA GLU A 34 -16.19 -1.40 0.28
C GLU A 34 -16.05 -0.32 -0.81
N THR A 35 -15.57 0.86 -0.43
CA THR A 35 -15.29 1.95 -1.37
C THR A 35 -13.85 1.89 -1.87
N SER A 36 -13.60 2.49 -3.05
CA SER A 36 -12.25 2.68 -3.63
C SER A 36 -11.25 3.21 -2.58
N VAL A 37 -11.69 4.17 -1.77
CA VAL A 37 -10.86 4.80 -0.71
C VAL A 37 -10.43 3.79 0.35
N VAL A 38 -11.34 2.94 0.81
CA VAL A 38 -11.10 1.92 1.84
C VAL A 38 -10.12 0.87 1.32
N LEU A 39 -10.36 0.34 0.12
CA LEU A 39 -9.48 -0.64 -0.53
C LEU A 39 -8.09 -0.05 -0.83
N SER A 40 -8.03 1.18 -1.33
CA SER A 40 -6.79 1.91 -1.54
C SER A 40 -6.00 2.03 -0.23
N ASN A 41 -6.64 2.44 0.86
CA ASN A 41 -5.99 2.57 2.17
C ASN A 41 -5.55 1.22 2.73
N ARG A 42 -6.28 0.13 2.42
CA ARG A 42 -5.91 -1.24 2.79
C ARG A 42 -4.64 -1.68 2.04
N ALA A 43 -4.57 -1.39 0.74
CA ALA A 43 -3.37 -1.63 -0.05
C ALA A 43 -2.13 -0.91 0.52
N LEU A 44 -2.29 0.34 0.99
CA LEU A 44 -1.21 1.07 1.64
C LEU A 44 -0.74 0.40 2.94
N VAL A 45 -1.68 -0.11 3.74
CA VAL A 45 -1.34 -0.87 4.96
C VAL A 45 -0.55 -2.13 4.59
N TRP A 46 -1.00 -2.89 3.58
CA TRP A 46 -0.30 -4.09 3.13
C TRP A 46 1.12 -3.80 2.64
N LEU A 47 1.33 -2.70 1.93
CA LEU A 47 2.68 -2.24 1.53
C LEU A 47 3.57 -1.95 2.74
N LYS A 48 3.02 -1.32 3.79
CA LYS A 48 3.75 -1.05 5.04
C LYS A 48 4.03 -2.32 5.85
N LEU A 49 3.17 -3.33 5.74
CA LEU A 49 3.34 -4.66 6.34
C LEU A 49 4.27 -5.58 5.52
N ASN A 50 4.88 -5.07 4.44
CA ASN A 50 5.71 -5.84 3.52
C ASN A 50 4.97 -7.05 2.91
N LYS A 51 3.66 -6.91 2.68
CA LYS A 51 2.79 -7.90 2.02
C LYS A 51 2.29 -7.36 0.68
N PRO A 52 3.17 -7.19 -0.32
CA PRO A 52 2.80 -6.55 -1.58
C PRO A 52 1.80 -7.35 -2.42
N LYS A 53 1.69 -8.67 -2.24
CA LYS A 53 0.66 -9.48 -2.94
C LYS A 53 -0.76 -9.05 -2.58
N ASN A 54 -1.02 -8.87 -1.28
CA ASN A 54 -2.31 -8.40 -0.80
C ASN A 54 -2.58 -6.96 -1.22
N ALA A 55 -1.52 -6.13 -1.24
CA ALA A 55 -1.62 -4.77 -1.75
C ALA A 55 -2.03 -4.71 -3.23
N CYS A 56 -1.51 -5.60 -4.08
CA CYS A 56 -1.91 -5.68 -5.48
C CYS A 56 -3.38 -6.02 -5.64
N ILE A 57 -3.89 -7.00 -4.90
CA ILE A 57 -5.30 -7.44 -4.99
C ILE A 57 -6.22 -6.27 -4.62
N ASP A 58 -5.95 -5.62 -3.48
CA ASP A 58 -6.76 -4.50 -3.00
C ASP A 58 -6.67 -3.28 -3.91
N ALA A 59 -5.49 -2.98 -4.45
CA ALA A 59 -5.32 -1.86 -5.37
C ALA A 59 -5.98 -2.12 -6.73
N SER A 60 -6.01 -3.38 -7.20
CA SER A 60 -6.74 -3.73 -8.42
C SER A 60 -8.26 -3.61 -8.22
N ALA A 61 -8.80 -4.14 -7.12
CA ALA A 61 -10.22 -3.99 -6.79
C ALA A 61 -10.62 -2.51 -6.62
N ALA A 62 -9.73 -1.70 -6.04
CA ALA A 62 -9.97 -0.26 -5.89
C ALA A 62 -9.99 0.47 -7.26
N LEU A 63 -9.12 0.08 -8.21
CA LEU A 63 -9.10 0.64 -9.57
C LEU A 63 -10.31 0.23 -10.42
N GLU A 64 -10.94 -0.92 -10.13
CA GLU A 64 -12.19 -1.33 -10.77
C GLU A 64 -13.38 -0.45 -10.36
N ILE A 65 -13.33 0.12 -9.15
CA ILE A 65 -14.37 1.03 -8.64
C ILE A 65 -14.12 2.46 -9.12
N GLU A 66 -12.88 2.94 -9.00
CA GLU A 66 -12.49 4.31 -9.34
C GLU A 66 -11.09 4.31 -9.94
N ASP A 67 -10.97 4.81 -11.17
CA ASP A 67 -9.65 5.05 -11.73
C ASP A 67 -9.02 6.29 -11.08
N ASN A 68 -7.99 6.06 -10.28
CA ASN A 68 -7.33 7.12 -9.52
C ASN A 68 -5.82 6.89 -9.48
N LEU A 69 -5.08 7.93 -9.84
CA LEU A 69 -3.62 7.94 -9.91
C LEU A 69 -2.98 7.44 -8.61
N LYS A 70 -3.56 7.77 -7.45
CA LYS A 70 -3.03 7.34 -6.13
C LYS A 70 -3.08 5.83 -5.96
N ILE A 71 -4.13 5.19 -6.48
CA ILE A 71 -4.36 3.75 -6.36
C ILE A 71 -3.43 3.02 -7.34
N ALA A 72 -3.33 3.53 -8.57
CA ALA A 72 -2.39 3.01 -9.56
C ALA A 72 -0.93 3.09 -9.09
N PHE A 73 -0.55 4.19 -8.42
CA PHE A 73 0.78 4.32 -7.81
C PHE A 73 1.02 3.29 -6.69
N ARG A 74 0.02 3.04 -5.83
CA ARG A 74 0.11 1.99 -4.79
C ARG A 74 0.27 0.61 -5.42
N ARG A 75 -0.42 0.32 -6.52
CA ARG A 75 -0.27 -0.93 -7.28
C ARG A 75 1.13 -1.05 -7.90
N ALA A 76 1.64 0.00 -8.53
CA ALA A 76 2.99 0.02 -9.10
C ALA A 76 4.07 -0.23 -8.01
N ASN A 77 3.90 0.38 -6.83
CA ASN A 77 4.80 0.16 -5.69
C ASN A 77 4.74 -1.30 -5.17
N ALA A 78 3.56 -1.92 -5.19
CA ALA A 78 3.41 -3.34 -4.85
C ALA A 78 4.17 -4.24 -5.85
N PHE A 79 4.06 -3.97 -7.15
CA PHE A 79 4.83 -4.68 -8.17
C PHE A 79 6.34 -4.44 -8.07
N PHE A 80 6.76 -3.23 -7.69
CA PHE A 80 8.16 -2.93 -7.41
C PHE A 80 8.70 -3.78 -6.24
N GLN A 81 7.95 -3.88 -5.13
CA GLN A 81 8.32 -4.73 -3.99
C GLN A 81 8.32 -6.23 -4.35
N LEU A 82 7.51 -6.65 -5.33
CA LEU A 82 7.51 -8.01 -5.87
C LEU A 82 8.61 -8.28 -6.90
N LYS A 83 9.46 -7.28 -7.21
CA LYS A 83 10.47 -7.32 -8.28
C LYS A 83 9.90 -7.56 -9.68
N LEU A 84 8.61 -7.25 -9.87
CA LEU A 84 7.89 -7.35 -11.14
C LEU A 84 7.96 -6.01 -11.88
N TYR A 85 9.18 -5.60 -12.23
CA TYR A 85 9.45 -4.26 -12.76
C TYR A 85 8.76 -3.98 -14.10
N ASN A 86 8.60 -5.00 -14.96
CA ASN A 86 7.88 -4.86 -16.22
C ASN A 86 6.42 -4.47 -16.00
N GLN A 87 5.75 -5.11 -15.03
CA GLN A 87 4.36 -4.80 -14.70
C GLN A 87 4.23 -3.44 -14.02
N ALA A 88 5.18 -3.07 -13.15
CA ALA A 88 5.22 -1.74 -12.55
C ALA A 88 5.40 -0.63 -13.62
N GLY A 89 6.28 -0.85 -14.60
CA GLY A 89 6.52 0.10 -15.70
C GLY A 89 5.30 0.29 -16.58
N LEU A 90 4.58 -0.79 -16.92
CA LEU A 90 3.34 -0.71 -17.69
C LEU A 90 2.26 0.11 -16.97
N ILE A 91 2.13 -0.06 -15.66
CA ILE A 91 1.15 0.69 -14.86
C ILE A 91 1.54 2.17 -14.77
N LEU A 92 2.82 2.47 -14.57
CA LEU A 92 3.28 3.87 -14.57
C LEU A 92 3.06 4.53 -15.94
N PHE A 93 3.33 3.80 -17.02
CA PHE A 93 3.12 4.30 -18.38
C PHE A 93 1.64 4.55 -18.69
N SER A 94 0.73 3.68 -18.23
CA SER A 94 -0.71 3.88 -18.44
C SER A 94 -1.27 5.08 -17.69
N VAL A 95 -0.62 5.49 -16.59
CA VAL A 95 -1.05 6.56 -15.69
C VAL A 95 -0.58 7.95 -16.13
N ILE A 96 0.44 8.03 -17.01
CA ILE A 96 1.09 9.30 -17.43
C ILE A 96 0.53 9.85 -18.76
N LYS A 97 -0.43 9.16 -19.40
CA LYS A 97 -1.10 9.62 -20.63
C LYS A 97 -2.26 10.56 -20.34
#